data_AF-A0A7J8Y5X0-F1
#
_entry.id   AF-A0A7J8Y5X0-F1
#
_cell.length_a   1.000
_cell.length_b   1.000
_cell.length_c   1.000
_cell.angle_alpha   90.00
_cell.angle_beta   90.00
_cell.angle_gamma   90.00
#
_symmetry.space_group_name_H-M   'P 1'
#
loop_
_entity.id
_entity.type
_entity.pdbx_description
1 polymer ?
#
loop_
_entity_poly.entity_id
_entity_poly.type
_entity_poly.pdbx_seq_one_letter_code
_entity_poly.pdbx_strand_id
1 'polypeptide(L)'
;NEDCSEAVDEVLKQYKEIDIFSLYTPLCIADTASSDDKSLLQVMMKRKSNMMPRILGGFDPCLDGYANAFYNKLDVQKALHVSDGHHLRNWSICNLNIFDGWADSKPSVLPIYQKLIAGGVRIWVYSGDTDGRVPVLSTRYSISALGLPVTKAWRPWYHEKQVSGWFQEYEGLTFATFRGAGHAVPCFKPSSSLAFFSAFLQGESPTSSR
;
A
#
# COMPACT_ATOMS: atom_id res chain seq x y z
N ASN A 1 -0.96 6.08 -31.96
CA ASN A 1 -1.65 7.26 -31.39
C ASN A 1 -0.58 8.02 -30.61
N GLU A 2 0.20 8.83 -31.33
CA GLU A 2 1.43 9.45 -30.81
C GLU A 2 1.12 10.49 -29.72
N ASP A 3 0.09 11.32 -29.92
CA ASP A 3 -0.38 12.30 -28.95
C ASP A 3 -0.70 11.70 -27.56
N CYS A 4 -1.27 10.49 -27.54
CA CYS A 4 -1.56 9.79 -26.28
C CYS A 4 -0.27 9.32 -25.60
N SER A 5 0.68 8.79 -26.37
CA SER A 5 1.98 8.37 -25.85
C SER A 5 2.75 9.57 -25.29
N GLU A 6 2.79 10.69 -26.00
CA GLU A 6 3.43 11.93 -25.53
C GLU A 6 2.78 12.47 -24.25
N ALA A 7 1.45 12.48 -24.19
CA ALA A 7 0.73 12.92 -22.99
C ALA A 7 1.02 12.01 -21.79
N VAL A 8 1.08 10.68 -21.99
CA VAL A 8 1.45 9.72 -20.96
C VAL A 8 2.90 9.92 -20.51
N ASP A 9 3.82 10.13 -21.45
CA ASP A 9 5.23 10.34 -21.15
C ASP A 9 5.46 11.62 -20.33
N GLU A 10 4.74 12.71 -20.64
CA GLU A 10 4.80 13.94 -19.86
C GLU A 10 4.27 13.73 -18.42
N VAL A 11 3.16 13.00 -18.25
CA VAL A 11 2.65 12.64 -16.92
C VAL A 11 3.67 11.79 -16.16
N LEU A 12 4.24 10.78 -16.81
CA LEU A 12 5.25 9.90 -16.20
C LEU A 12 6.53 10.64 -15.82
N LYS A 13 6.90 11.68 -16.58
CA LYS A 13 8.03 12.55 -16.25
C LYS A 13 7.78 13.32 -14.96
N GLN A 14 6.60 13.92 -14.81
CA GLN A 14 6.24 14.64 -13.58
C GLN A 14 6.08 13.69 -12.38
N TYR A 15 5.65 12.45 -12.61
CA TYR A 15 5.59 11.41 -11.58
C TYR A 15 6.96 10.95 -11.07
N LYS A 16 8.09 11.36 -11.67
CA LYS A 16 9.42 11.13 -11.08
C LYS A 16 9.75 12.10 -9.95
N GLU A 17 9.04 13.22 -9.87
CA GLU A 17 9.24 14.26 -8.86
C GLU A 17 8.43 14.01 -7.57
N ILE A 18 7.53 13.02 -7.60
CA ILE A 18 6.66 12.63 -6.47
C ILE A 18 6.66 11.11 -6.32
N ASP A 19 6.22 10.61 -5.17
CA ASP A 19 5.98 9.18 -5.01
C ASP A 19 4.63 8.80 -5.66
N ILE A 20 4.67 8.13 -6.80
CA ILE A 20 3.46 7.65 -7.50
C ILE A 20 2.61 6.70 -6.63
N PHE A 21 3.23 5.99 -5.68
CA PHE A 21 2.52 5.09 -4.77
C PHE A 21 1.83 5.84 -3.63
N SER A 22 2.14 7.12 -3.43
CA SER A 22 1.49 7.98 -2.44
C SER A 22 1.73 9.46 -2.76
N LEU A 23 0.75 10.06 -3.44
CA LEU A 23 0.85 11.38 -4.07
C LEU A 23 1.15 12.54 -3.11
N TYR A 24 0.93 12.36 -1.81
CA TYR A 24 1.07 13.41 -0.79
C TYR A 24 2.19 13.15 0.21
N THR A 25 2.92 12.04 0.10
CA THR A 25 4.06 11.79 0.99
C THR A 25 5.37 12.29 0.40
N PRO A 26 6.33 12.69 1.26
CA PRO A 26 7.66 13.09 0.81
C PRO A 26 8.40 11.92 0.18
N LEU A 27 9.39 12.23 -0.68
CA LEU A 27 10.32 11.25 -1.24
C LEU A 27 11.37 10.84 -0.19
N CYS A 28 11.87 9.62 -0.31
CA CYS A 28 13.10 9.22 0.36
C CYS A 28 14.31 9.82 -0.38
N ILE A 29 15.00 10.79 0.23
CA ILE A 29 16.21 11.40 -0.34
C ILE A 29 17.42 10.76 0.35
N ALA A 30 18.20 9.97 -0.40
CA ALA A 30 19.34 9.22 0.14
C ALA A 30 20.44 10.12 0.77
N ASP A 31 20.60 11.35 0.28
CA ASP A 31 21.70 12.26 0.70
C ASP A 31 21.48 12.93 2.08
N THR A 32 20.25 13.01 2.57
CA THR A 32 19.96 13.49 3.94
C THR A 32 20.08 12.37 4.97
N ALA A 33 19.88 11.11 4.56
CA ALA A 33 20.07 9.96 5.45
C ALA A 33 21.54 9.72 5.83
N SER A 34 22.51 10.18 5.03
CA SER A 34 23.94 10.11 5.37
C SER A 34 24.51 11.39 5.99
N SER A 35 23.76 12.51 6.00
CA SER A 35 24.24 13.79 6.54
C SER A 35 23.59 14.21 7.87
N ASP A 36 22.44 13.64 8.23
CA ASP A 36 21.72 13.97 9.47
C ASP A 36 21.95 13.02 10.65
N ASP A 37 22.98 12.17 10.59
CA ASP A 37 23.42 11.40 11.76
C ASP A 37 23.78 12.34 12.92
N LYS A 38 24.29 13.56 12.61
CA LYS A 38 24.58 14.59 13.61
C LYS A 38 23.34 15.34 14.11
N SER A 39 22.28 15.48 13.30
CA SER A 39 21.06 16.21 13.66
C SER A 39 20.23 15.42 14.68
N LEU A 40 20.05 14.12 14.46
CA LEU A 40 19.35 13.23 15.39
C LEU A 40 20.15 13.01 16.68
N LEU A 41 21.49 12.86 16.59
CA LEU A 41 22.37 12.80 17.76
C LEU A 41 22.33 14.10 18.59
N GLN A 42 22.22 15.27 17.95
CA GLN A 42 22.17 16.55 18.65
C GLN A 42 20.84 16.79 19.36
N VAL A 43 19.73 16.26 18.85
CA VAL A 43 18.43 16.25 19.56
C VAL A 43 18.45 15.27 20.74
N MET A 44 19.16 14.14 20.61
CA MET A 44 19.30 13.14 21.68
C MET A 44 20.21 13.59 22.84
N MET A 45 21.24 14.40 22.58
CA MET A 45 22.22 14.79 23.61
C MET A 45 21.78 15.93 24.56
N LYS A 46 20.56 16.46 24.42
CA LYS A 46 20.05 17.54 25.29
C LYS A 46 18.72 17.23 25.98
N ARG A 47 18.51 16.03 26.53
CA ARG A 47 17.37 15.81 27.46
C ARG A 47 17.69 14.87 28.62
N LYS A 48 17.59 15.39 29.85
CA LYS A 48 17.63 14.66 31.13
C LYS A 48 16.36 13.81 31.37
N SER A 49 15.91 13.03 30.39
CA SER A 49 14.67 12.25 30.52
C SER A 49 14.84 10.86 29.91
N ASN A 50 14.58 9.82 30.71
CA ASN A 50 14.58 8.40 30.31
C ASN A 50 13.35 8.00 29.45
N MET A 51 12.62 8.97 28.90
CA MET A 51 11.48 8.71 28.03
C MET A 51 11.95 8.65 26.58
N MET A 52 11.78 7.48 25.95
CA MET A 52 11.93 7.31 24.50
C MET A 52 11.14 8.41 23.79
N PRO A 53 11.76 9.19 22.87
CA PRO A 53 11.03 10.16 22.08
C PRO A 53 9.94 9.41 21.32
N ARG A 54 8.67 9.81 21.47
CA ARG A 54 7.63 9.38 20.54
C ARG A 54 8.01 9.95 19.18
N ILE A 55 8.57 9.11 18.31
CA ILE A 55 8.57 9.38 16.87
C ILE A 55 7.11 9.60 16.52
N LEU A 56 6.75 10.78 16.01
CA LEU A 56 5.40 11.01 15.52
C LEU A 56 5.11 9.93 14.48
N GLY A 57 4.15 9.06 14.78
CA GLY A 57 3.79 7.91 13.97
C GLY A 57 3.26 8.36 12.61
N GLY A 58 4.17 8.41 11.63
CA GLY A 58 3.90 8.71 10.24
C GLY A 58 4.57 7.68 9.34
N PHE A 59 4.12 7.60 8.10
CA PHE A 59 4.75 6.78 7.07
C PHE A 59 6.15 7.31 6.77
N ASP A 60 7.15 6.43 6.79
CA ASP A 60 8.52 6.74 6.38
C ASP A 60 8.71 6.28 4.93
N PRO A 61 9.04 7.17 3.97
CA PRO A 61 9.22 6.77 2.58
C PRO A 61 10.49 5.94 2.35
N CYS A 62 11.41 5.85 3.32
CA CYS A 62 12.67 5.11 3.20
C CYS A 62 12.60 3.65 3.67
N LEU A 63 11.40 3.12 3.96
CA LEU A 63 11.20 1.77 4.51
C LEU A 63 11.87 0.66 3.68
N ASP A 64 11.85 0.76 2.35
CA ASP A 64 12.46 -0.22 1.46
C ASP A 64 13.99 -0.30 1.63
N GLY A 65 14.64 0.83 1.91
CA GLY A 65 16.07 0.89 2.20
C GLY A 65 16.41 0.14 3.49
N TYR A 66 15.59 0.31 4.53
CA TYR A 66 15.77 -0.40 5.80
C TYR A 66 15.55 -1.91 5.63
N ALA A 67 14.51 -2.31 4.88
CA ALA A 67 14.24 -3.71 4.60
C ALA A 67 15.41 -4.35 3.82
N ASN A 68 15.93 -3.67 2.80
CA ASN A 68 17.07 -4.15 2.02
C ASN A 68 18.32 -4.32 2.88
N ALA A 69 18.65 -3.33 3.72
CA ALA A 69 19.77 -3.42 4.64
C ALA A 69 19.59 -4.56 5.65
N PHE A 70 18.37 -4.79 6.15
CA PHE A 70 18.08 -5.83 7.13
C PHE A 70 18.18 -7.25 6.55
N TYR A 71 17.53 -7.51 5.42
CA TYR A 71 17.48 -8.85 4.82
C TYR A 71 18.80 -9.28 4.17
N ASN A 72 19.73 -8.35 3.94
CA ASN A 72 21.09 -8.65 3.47
C ASN A 72 22.12 -8.82 4.60
N LYS A 73 21.70 -8.84 5.88
CA LYS A 73 22.60 -9.21 6.99
C LYS A 73 22.78 -10.71 7.08
N LEU A 74 24.01 -11.13 7.37
CA LEU A 74 24.41 -12.54 7.43
C LEU A 74 23.70 -13.31 8.54
N ASP A 75 23.59 -12.70 9.72
CA ASP A 75 22.89 -13.27 10.87
C ASP A 75 21.38 -13.39 10.63
N VAL A 76 20.78 -12.39 9.99
CA VAL A 76 19.36 -12.42 9.57
C VAL A 76 19.12 -13.54 8.55
N GLN A 77 19.94 -13.66 7.51
CA GLN A 77 19.79 -14.73 6.53
C GLN A 77 20.01 -16.12 7.14
N LYS A 78 20.96 -16.25 8.07
CA LYS A 78 21.16 -17.49 8.82
C LYS A 78 19.93 -17.84 9.65
N ALA A 79 19.37 -16.87 10.38
CA ALA A 79 18.20 -17.06 11.23
C ALA A 79 16.93 -17.40 10.44
N LEU A 80 16.81 -16.89 9.21
CA LEU A 80 15.73 -17.20 8.28
C LEU A 80 16.00 -18.46 7.43
N HIS A 81 17.13 -19.14 7.66
CA HIS A 81 17.58 -20.32 6.90
C HIS A 81 17.72 -20.08 5.38
N VAL A 82 18.02 -18.84 4.98
CA VAL A 82 18.30 -18.45 3.59
C VAL A 82 19.76 -18.73 3.21
N SER A 83 20.66 -18.65 4.18
CA SER A 83 22.08 -19.00 4.04
C SER A 83 22.59 -19.84 5.21
N ASP A 84 23.76 -20.43 5.02
CA ASP A 84 24.52 -21.15 6.05
C ASP A 84 25.17 -20.22 7.10
N GLY A 85 24.98 -18.90 6.97
CA GLY A 85 25.66 -17.91 7.79
C GLY A 85 27.12 -17.68 7.40
N HIS A 86 27.53 -18.14 6.21
CA HIS A 86 28.83 -17.86 5.62
C HIS A 86 28.72 -17.26 4.21
N HIS A 87 27.73 -17.69 3.42
CA HIS A 87 27.52 -17.24 2.05
C HIS A 87 26.26 -16.39 1.93
N LEU A 88 26.43 -15.07 1.80
CA LEU A 88 25.29 -14.18 1.57
C LEU A 88 24.58 -14.49 0.25
N ARG A 89 23.25 -14.44 0.31
CA ARG A 89 22.40 -14.39 -0.88
C ARG A 89 22.00 -12.93 -1.13
N ASN A 90 22.03 -12.51 -2.38
CA ASN A 90 21.54 -11.18 -2.73
C ASN A 90 20.02 -11.18 -2.61
N TRP A 91 19.51 -10.44 -1.63
CA TRP A 91 18.10 -10.17 -1.49
C TRP A 91 17.77 -8.79 -2.06
N SER A 92 16.69 -8.69 -2.82
CA SER A 92 16.12 -7.44 -3.30
C SER A 92 14.61 -7.47 -3.12
N ILE A 93 14.00 -6.28 -2.98
CA ILE A 93 12.55 -6.17 -2.78
C ILE A 93 11.75 -6.65 -4.00
N CYS A 94 12.28 -6.38 -5.20
CA CYS A 94 11.73 -6.75 -6.49
C CYS A 94 12.85 -7.31 -7.39
N ASN A 95 12.48 -8.16 -8.35
CA ASN A 95 13.39 -8.68 -9.38
C ASN A 95 12.99 -8.12 -10.75
N LEU A 96 13.79 -7.18 -11.28
CA LEU A 96 13.50 -6.51 -12.54
C LEU A 96 13.65 -7.42 -13.76
N ASN A 97 14.55 -8.42 -13.72
CA ASN A 97 14.69 -9.36 -14.83
C ASN A 97 13.39 -10.17 -15.04
N ILE A 98 12.72 -10.55 -13.94
CA ILE A 98 11.41 -11.21 -14.03
C ILE A 98 10.37 -10.24 -14.56
N PHE A 99 10.35 -9.00 -14.06
CA PHE A 99 9.39 -7.98 -14.48
C PHE A 99 9.50 -7.69 -15.99
N ASP A 100 10.71 -7.42 -16.49
CA ASP A 100 10.97 -7.09 -17.90
C ASP A 100 10.73 -8.28 -18.84
N GLY A 101 10.91 -9.51 -18.33
CA GLY A 101 10.69 -10.75 -19.07
C GLY A 101 9.25 -11.30 -19.00
N TRP A 102 8.34 -10.65 -18.27
CA TRP A 102 7.00 -11.20 -18.03
C TRP A 102 6.03 -10.96 -19.19
N ALA A 103 5.66 -12.02 -19.92
CA ALA A 103 4.78 -11.93 -21.08
C ALA A 103 3.30 -12.32 -20.81
N ASP A 104 3.01 -13.07 -19.73
CA ASP A 104 1.65 -13.57 -19.48
C ASP A 104 0.82 -12.54 -18.69
N SER A 105 0.12 -11.66 -19.42
CA SER A 105 -0.79 -10.69 -18.84
C SER A 105 -2.11 -10.65 -19.61
N LYS A 106 -3.21 -10.95 -18.92
CA LYS A 106 -4.56 -10.81 -19.49
C LYS A 106 -5.06 -9.38 -19.32
N PRO A 107 -5.80 -8.84 -20.30
CA PRO A 107 -6.30 -7.47 -20.23
C PRO A 107 -7.38 -7.27 -19.15
N SER A 108 -7.97 -8.36 -18.63
CA SER A 108 -9.02 -8.29 -17.62
C SER A 108 -9.07 -9.53 -16.76
N VAL A 109 -9.40 -9.33 -15.48
CA VAL A 109 -9.72 -10.38 -14.50
C VAL A 109 -11.21 -10.46 -14.20
N LEU A 110 -12.05 -9.60 -14.77
CA LEU A 110 -13.49 -9.56 -14.48
C LEU A 110 -14.22 -10.91 -14.70
N PRO A 111 -13.90 -11.72 -15.74
CA PRO A 111 -14.51 -13.03 -15.89
C PRO A 111 -14.21 -13.99 -14.73
N ILE A 112 -13.08 -13.83 -14.04
CA ILE A 112 -12.73 -14.61 -12.85
C ILE A 112 -13.61 -14.16 -11.67
N TYR A 113 -13.77 -12.84 -11.48
CA TYR A 113 -14.66 -12.30 -10.45
C TYR A 113 -16.10 -12.80 -10.61
N GLN A 114 -16.64 -12.81 -11.84
CA GLN A 114 -17.98 -13.33 -12.11
C GLN A 114 -18.13 -14.80 -11.68
N LYS A 115 -17.15 -15.65 -12.00
CA LYS A 115 -17.15 -17.07 -11.59
C LYS A 115 -17.09 -17.24 -10.08
N LEU A 116 -16.23 -16.47 -9.39
CA LEU A 116 -16.06 -16.55 -7.94
C LEU A 116 -17.31 -16.03 -7.19
N ILE A 117 -17.92 -14.95 -7.68
CA ILE A 117 -19.19 -14.42 -7.16
C ILE A 117 -20.30 -15.45 -7.31
N ALA A 118 -20.44 -16.06 -8.50
CA ALA A 118 -21.42 -17.12 -8.73
C ALA A 118 -21.17 -18.37 -7.84
N GLY A 119 -19.91 -18.63 -7.49
CA GLY A 119 -19.51 -19.68 -6.56
C GLY A 119 -19.71 -19.33 -5.08
N GLY A 120 -20.24 -18.16 -4.73
CA GLY A 120 -20.48 -17.73 -3.36
C GLY A 120 -19.21 -17.36 -2.58
N VAL A 121 -18.09 -17.09 -3.27
CA VAL A 121 -16.85 -16.66 -2.63
C VAL A 121 -17.01 -15.21 -2.16
N ARG A 122 -16.68 -14.93 -0.89
CA ARG A 122 -16.68 -13.57 -0.35
C ARG A 122 -15.50 -12.78 -0.92
N ILE A 123 -15.80 -11.73 -1.69
CA ILE A 123 -14.78 -10.89 -2.33
C ILE A 123 -14.83 -9.47 -1.78
N TRP A 124 -13.71 -9.02 -1.22
CA TRP A 124 -13.52 -7.64 -0.80
C TRP A 124 -12.37 -7.03 -1.60
N VAL A 125 -12.61 -5.86 -2.19
CA VAL A 125 -11.60 -5.08 -2.90
C VAL A 125 -11.40 -3.78 -2.13
N TYR A 126 -10.16 -3.35 -1.96
CA TYR A 126 -9.88 -2.06 -1.34
C TYR A 126 -8.81 -1.28 -2.09
N SER A 127 -8.80 0.05 -1.91
CA SER A 127 -7.80 0.94 -2.50
C SER A 127 -7.44 2.07 -1.55
N GLY A 128 -6.17 2.47 -1.51
CA GLY A 128 -5.76 3.73 -0.91
C GLY A 128 -6.16 4.90 -1.81
N ASP A 129 -6.76 5.96 -1.25
CA ASP A 129 -7.26 7.07 -2.07
C ASP A 129 -6.21 8.11 -2.47
N THR A 130 -4.95 7.91 -2.05
CA THR A 130 -3.80 8.73 -2.47
C THR A 130 -2.81 7.96 -3.34
N ASP A 131 -3.16 6.76 -3.80
CA ASP A 131 -2.38 5.98 -4.75
C ASP A 131 -2.55 6.52 -6.18
N GLY A 132 -1.44 6.91 -6.81
CA GLY A 132 -1.39 7.32 -8.21
C GLY A 132 -1.09 6.18 -9.18
N ARG A 133 -0.60 5.02 -8.70
CA ARG A 133 -0.21 3.88 -9.54
C ARG A 133 -1.42 3.06 -9.98
N VAL A 134 -2.31 2.73 -9.05
CA VAL A 134 -3.58 2.03 -9.32
C VAL A 134 -4.71 2.79 -8.60
N PRO A 135 -5.12 3.96 -9.13
CA PRO A 135 -5.99 4.88 -8.41
C PRO A 135 -7.40 4.30 -8.21
N VAL A 136 -8.07 4.79 -7.16
CA VAL A 136 -9.47 4.44 -6.80
C VAL A 136 -10.40 4.47 -8.00
N LEU A 137 -10.24 5.45 -8.90
CA LEU A 137 -11.06 5.59 -10.10
C LEU A 137 -10.96 4.37 -11.02
N SER A 138 -9.75 3.87 -11.27
CA SER A 138 -9.54 2.67 -12.11
C SER A 138 -10.24 1.44 -11.54
N THR A 139 -10.13 1.25 -10.22
CA THR A 139 -10.82 0.16 -9.51
C THR A 139 -12.34 0.32 -9.58
N ARG A 140 -12.86 1.54 -9.38
CA ARG A 140 -14.30 1.82 -9.47
C ARG A 140 -14.87 1.55 -10.86
N TYR A 141 -14.19 1.98 -11.92
CA TYR A 141 -14.62 1.69 -13.30
C TYR A 141 -14.60 0.19 -13.59
N SER A 142 -13.56 -0.52 -13.14
CA SER A 142 -13.45 -1.97 -13.31
C SER A 142 -14.58 -2.72 -12.60
N ILE A 143 -14.90 -2.35 -11.36
CA ILE A 143 -16.01 -2.95 -10.60
C ILE A 143 -17.35 -2.58 -11.23
N SER A 144 -17.53 -1.33 -11.68
CA SER A 144 -18.76 -0.91 -12.36
C SER A 144 -19.04 -1.73 -13.62
N ALA A 145 -18.00 -2.15 -14.34
CA ALA A 145 -18.14 -3.00 -15.52
C ALA A 145 -18.66 -4.42 -15.22
N LEU A 146 -18.65 -4.86 -13.95
CA LEU A 146 -19.28 -6.13 -13.55
C LEU A 146 -20.81 -6.06 -13.55
N GLY A 147 -21.40 -4.85 -13.49
CA GLY A 147 -22.85 -4.67 -13.50
C GLY A 147 -23.58 -5.24 -12.26
N LEU A 148 -22.86 -5.37 -11.13
CA LEU A 148 -23.44 -5.94 -9.90
C LEU A 148 -24.47 -4.98 -9.28
N PRO A 149 -25.62 -5.47 -8.80
CA PRO A 149 -26.57 -4.66 -8.05
C PRO A 149 -25.96 -4.11 -6.76
N VAL A 150 -26.24 -2.84 -6.45
CA VAL A 150 -25.82 -2.23 -5.17
C VAL A 150 -26.78 -2.66 -4.07
N THR A 151 -26.25 -3.33 -3.05
CA THR A 151 -27.03 -3.78 -1.88
C THR A 151 -27.03 -2.74 -0.78
N LYS A 152 -25.88 -2.08 -0.54
CA LYS A 152 -25.79 -0.95 0.38
C LYS A 152 -24.93 0.16 -0.23
N ALA A 153 -25.52 1.35 -0.36
CA ALA A 153 -24.92 2.49 -1.02
C ALA A 153 -23.60 2.97 -0.37
N TRP A 154 -22.83 3.70 -1.17
CA TRP A 154 -21.59 4.37 -0.78
C TRP A 154 -21.74 5.17 0.51
N ARG A 155 -20.96 4.83 1.54
CA ARG A 155 -21.04 5.45 2.86
C ARG A 155 -19.70 5.40 3.59
N PRO A 156 -19.47 6.31 4.55
CA PRO A 156 -18.23 6.29 5.33
C PRO A 156 -18.19 5.06 6.24
N TRP A 157 -16.99 4.57 6.49
CA TRP A 157 -16.69 3.64 7.58
C TRP A 157 -15.72 4.28 8.57
N TYR A 158 -15.83 3.84 9.82
CA TYR A 158 -15.16 4.46 10.95
C TYR A 158 -14.25 3.48 11.66
N HIS A 159 -13.15 4.00 12.16
CA HIS A 159 -12.28 3.33 13.12
C HIS A 159 -11.85 4.37 14.14
N GLU A 160 -11.92 4.05 15.43
CA GLU A 160 -11.55 4.96 16.53
C GLU A 160 -12.22 6.35 16.41
N LYS A 161 -13.53 6.39 16.12
CA LYS A 161 -14.34 7.62 15.95
C LYS A 161 -13.92 8.50 14.76
N GLN A 162 -13.00 8.05 13.91
CA GLN A 162 -12.51 8.77 12.73
C GLN A 162 -12.94 8.07 11.44
N VAL A 163 -13.21 8.85 10.40
CA VAL A 163 -13.49 8.30 9.07
C VAL A 163 -12.21 7.68 8.53
N SER A 164 -12.20 6.35 8.40
CA SER A 164 -11.08 5.62 7.82
C SER A 164 -11.22 5.43 6.31
N GLY A 165 -12.40 5.71 5.76
CA GLY A 165 -12.65 5.79 4.33
C GLY A 165 -14.12 5.63 4.00
N TRP A 166 -14.42 5.15 2.79
CA TRP A 166 -15.78 4.87 2.33
C TRP A 166 -15.88 3.47 1.78
N PHE A 167 -17.09 2.92 1.74
CA PHE A 167 -17.32 1.63 1.14
C PHE A 167 -18.72 1.51 0.55
N GLN A 168 -18.86 0.58 -0.39
CA GLN A 168 -20.13 0.19 -1.01
C GLN A 168 -20.18 -1.33 -1.11
N GLU A 169 -21.37 -1.86 -0.85
CA GLU A 169 -21.63 -3.29 -0.97
C GLU A 169 -22.50 -3.52 -2.21
N TYR A 170 -22.07 -4.50 -2.98
CA TYR A 170 -22.77 -5.05 -4.13
C TYR A 170 -23.21 -6.48 -3.79
N GLU A 171 -24.03 -7.07 -4.65
CA GLU A 171 -24.30 -8.49 -4.59
C GLU A 171 -23.01 -9.28 -4.89
N GLY A 172 -22.46 -9.95 -3.86
CA GLY A 172 -21.25 -10.78 -3.96
C GLY A 172 -19.90 -10.06 -3.86
N LEU A 173 -19.86 -8.72 -3.74
CA LEU A 173 -18.62 -7.96 -3.65
C LEU A 173 -18.74 -6.72 -2.75
N THR A 174 -17.72 -6.48 -1.93
CA THR A 174 -17.58 -5.22 -1.18
C THR A 174 -16.38 -4.43 -1.72
N PHE A 175 -16.56 -3.14 -1.96
CA PHE A 175 -15.47 -2.23 -2.31
C PHE A 175 -15.29 -1.16 -1.24
N ALA A 176 -14.05 -0.96 -0.79
CA ALA A 176 -13.71 0.06 0.20
C ALA A 176 -12.53 0.94 -0.23
N THR A 177 -12.49 2.16 0.28
CA THR A 177 -11.33 3.05 0.21
C THR A 177 -10.74 3.26 1.58
N PHE A 178 -9.45 3.57 1.62
CA PHE A 178 -8.73 4.01 2.79
C PHE A 178 -8.32 5.47 2.62
N ARG A 179 -8.86 6.33 3.48
CA ARG A 179 -8.65 7.78 3.44
C ARG A 179 -7.23 8.14 3.86
N GLY A 180 -6.50 8.81 2.97
CA GLY A 180 -5.13 9.26 3.18
C GLY A 180 -4.13 8.11 3.20
N ALA A 181 -4.37 7.07 2.41
CA ALA A 181 -3.47 5.92 2.28
C ALA A 181 -3.01 5.79 0.82
N GLY A 182 -1.72 5.50 0.63
CA GLY A 182 -1.15 5.15 -0.67
C GLY A 182 -1.39 3.69 -1.05
N HIS A 183 -0.60 3.20 -2.00
CA HIS A 183 -0.71 1.87 -2.60
C HIS A 183 -0.60 0.76 -1.55
N ALA A 184 0.41 0.84 -0.68
CA ALA A 184 0.63 -0.10 0.42
C ALA A 184 -0.17 0.29 1.67
N VAL A 185 -1.51 0.26 1.57
CA VAL A 185 -2.44 0.76 2.61
C VAL A 185 -2.05 0.40 4.06
N PRO A 186 -1.64 -0.84 4.41
CA PRO A 186 -1.25 -1.19 5.78
C PRO A 186 -0.06 -0.39 6.34
N CYS A 187 0.85 0.08 5.48
CA CYS A 187 1.97 0.94 5.88
C CYS A 187 1.51 2.35 6.27
N PHE A 188 0.44 2.85 5.65
CA PHE A 188 -0.11 4.20 5.93
C PHE A 188 -1.16 4.19 7.06
N LYS A 189 -1.95 3.13 7.15
CA LYS A 189 -3.11 3.03 8.05
C LYS A 189 -3.15 1.68 8.78
N PRO A 190 -2.15 1.34 9.60
CA PRO A 190 -2.04 0.00 10.19
C PRO A 190 -3.24 -0.38 11.06
N SER A 191 -3.68 0.53 11.95
CA SER A 191 -4.83 0.28 12.86
C SER A 191 -6.13 0.07 12.08
N SER A 192 -6.45 0.98 11.14
CA SER A 192 -7.64 0.85 10.28
C SER A 192 -7.58 -0.38 9.37
N SER A 193 -6.39 -0.75 8.89
CA SER A 193 -6.21 -1.93 8.03
C SER A 193 -6.47 -3.22 8.79
N LEU A 194 -6.01 -3.31 10.04
CA LEU A 194 -6.27 -4.46 10.90
C LEU A 194 -7.76 -4.59 11.23
N ALA A 195 -8.44 -3.48 11.53
CA ALA A 195 -9.89 -3.47 11.74
C ALA A 195 -10.66 -3.94 10.50
N PHE A 196 -10.32 -3.43 9.32
CA PHE A 196 -10.93 -3.84 8.06
C PHE A 196 -10.68 -5.33 7.75
N PHE A 197 -9.45 -5.81 7.96
CA PHE A 197 -9.10 -7.22 7.78
C PHE A 197 -9.86 -8.12 8.76
N SER A 198 -10.00 -7.71 10.02
CA SER A 198 -10.78 -8.45 11.02
C SER A 198 -12.25 -8.55 10.63
N ALA A 199 -12.85 -7.45 10.16
CA ALA A 199 -14.23 -7.43 9.65
C ALA A 199 -14.41 -8.37 8.45
N PHE A 200 -13.46 -8.38 7.50
CA PHE A 200 -13.47 -9.31 6.37
C PHE A 200 -13.45 -10.79 6.81
N LEU A 201 -12.59 -11.13 7.78
CA LEU A 201 -12.50 -12.49 8.32
C LEU A 201 -13.79 -12.92 9.01
N GLN A 202 -14.39 -12.02 9.78
CA GLN A 202 -15.66 -12.23 10.50
C GLN A 202 -16.87 -12.23 9.55
N GLY A 203 -16.73 -11.69 8.34
CA GLY A 203 -17.83 -11.52 7.39
C GLY A 203 -18.78 -10.39 7.78
N GLU A 204 -18.31 -9.44 8.59
CA GLU A 204 -19.07 -8.29 9.05
C GLU A 204 -18.77 -7.06 8.19
N SER A 205 -19.74 -6.18 7.97
CA SER A 205 -19.49 -4.91 7.28
C SER A 205 -18.61 -3.99 8.15
N PRO A 206 -17.74 -3.15 7.56
CA PRO A 206 -17.02 -2.12 8.31
C PRO A 206 -17.97 -1.20 9.10
N THR A 207 -17.55 -0.79 10.30
CA THR A 207 -18.37 0.00 11.24
C THR A 207 -18.86 1.30 10.60
N SER A 208 -20.17 1.52 10.59
CA SER A 208 -20.81 2.72 10.01
C SER A 208 -21.12 3.83 11.03
N SER A 209 -20.81 3.63 12.31
CA SER A 209 -21.03 4.58 13.40
C SER A 209 -19.72 5.10 13.99
N ARG A 210 -19.76 6.32 14.53
CA ARG A 210 -18.66 6.90 15.32
C ARG A 210 -18.58 6.23 16.68
#